data_AF-A0A382TPK1-F1
#
_entry.id   AF-A0A382TPK1-F1
#
_cell.length_a   1.000
_cell.length_b   1.000
_cell.length_c   1.000
_cell.angle_alpha   90.00
_cell.angle_beta   90.00
_cell.angle_gamma   90.00
#
_symmetry.space_group_name_H-M   'P 1'
#
loop_
_entity.id
_entity.type
_entity.pdbx_description
1 polymer ?
#
loop_
_entity_poly.entity_id
_entity_poly.type
_entity_poly.pdbx_seq_one_letter_code
_entity_poly.pdbx_strand_id
1 'polypeptide(L)'
;ILAALFTGVLDLTALLGVTMILFGTFYPQLGGHIVMMILAVAIAHMVSVVMKRRPPEERTYAPHLVATLLILGVLSFGILAIGRPIVG
;
A
#
# COMPACT_ATOMS: atom_id res chain seq x y z
N ILE A 1 1.63 -17.19 -1.93
CA ILE A 1 0.43 -16.90 -1.10
C ILE A 1 0.63 -15.63 -0.28
N LEU A 2 1.66 -15.54 0.57
CA LEU A 2 1.87 -14.39 1.45
C LEU A 2 1.90 -13.02 0.75
N ALA A 3 2.63 -12.89 -0.37
CA ALA A 3 2.67 -11.64 -1.13
C ALA A 3 1.28 -11.22 -1.65
N ALA A 4 0.46 -12.17 -2.12
CA ALA A 4 -0.88 -11.89 -2.59
C ALA A 4 -1.83 -11.51 -1.44
N LEU A 5 -1.69 -12.15 -0.27
CA LEU A 5 -2.43 -11.76 0.93
C LEU A 5 -2.07 -10.35 1.37
N PHE A 6 -0.77 -10.02 1.38
CA PHE A 6 -0.30 -8.68 1.71
C PHE A 6 -0.87 -7.62 0.75
N THR A 7 -0.81 -7.87 -0.56
CA THR A 7 -1.43 -7.00 -1.57
C THR A 7 -2.94 -6.88 -1.36
N GLY A 8 -3.66 -7.98 -1.10
CA GLY A 8 -5.10 -7.94 -0.86
C GLY A 8 -5.51 -7.15 0.38
N VAL A 9 -4.73 -7.23 1.46
CA VAL A 9 -4.95 -6.40 2.67
C VAL A 9 -4.71 -4.92 2.34
N LEU A 10 -3.65 -4.62 1.59
CA LEU A 10 -3.35 -3.26 1.17
C LEU A 10 -4.48 -2.66 0.31
N ASP A 11 -5.02 -3.46 -0.62
CA ASP A 11 -6.14 -3.07 -1.47
C ASP A 11 -7.40 -2.80 -0.67
N LEU A 12 -7.69 -3.64 0.34
CA LEU A 12 -8.82 -3.43 1.24
C LEU A 12 -8.69 -2.09 1.99
N THR A 13 -7.50 -1.77 2.51
CA THR A 13 -7.28 -0.49 3.20
C THR A 13 -7.45 0.71 2.27
N ALA A 14 -6.95 0.62 1.04
CA ALA A 14 -7.13 1.65 0.03
C ALA A 14 -8.62 1.82 -0.35
N LEU A 15 -9.33 0.71 -0.53
CA LEU A 15 -10.76 0.70 -0.85
C LEU A 15 -11.60 1.32 0.27
N LEU A 16 -11.29 1.02 1.53
CA LEU A 16 -11.93 1.67 2.69
C LEU A 16 -11.68 3.19 2.65
N GLY A 17 -10.45 3.62 2.38
CA GLY A 17 -10.11 5.03 2.22
C GLY A 17 -10.93 5.71 1.11
N VAL A 18 -11.01 5.10 -0.08
CA VAL A 18 -11.83 5.61 -1.19
C VAL A 18 -13.31 5.68 -0.82
N THR A 19 -13.82 4.64 -0.14
CA THR A 19 -15.21 4.58 0.32
C THR A 19 -15.53 5.76 1.25
N MET A 20 -14.63 6.08 2.20
CA MET A 20 -14.79 7.23 3.10
C MET A 20 -14.86 8.58 2.35
N ILE A 21 -14.14 8.73 1.23
CA ILE A 21 -14.23 9.91 0.36
C ILE A 21 -15.63 9.98 -0.26
N LEU A 22 -16.12 8.86 -0.83
CA LEU A 22 -17.41 8.81 -1.51
C LEU A 22 -18.59 9.12 -0.58
N PHE A 23 -18.49 8.75 0.69
CA PHE A 23 -19.50 9.06 1.71
C PHE A 23 -19.30 10.42 2.41
N GLY A 24 -18.40 11.29 1.91
CA GLY A 24 -18.27 12.67 2.37
C GLY A 24 -17.52 12.87 3.68
N THR A 25 -16.85 11.85 4.20
CA THR A 25 -16.05 11.94 5.44
C THR A 25 -14.62 12.43 5.20
N PHE A 26 -14.48 13.45 4.35
CA PHE A 26 -13.17 13.95 3.89
C PHE A 26 -12.72 15.20 4.65
N TYR A 27 -11.51 15.15 5.20
CA TYR A 27 -10.81 16.29 5.80
C TYR A 27 -9.43 16.45 5.15
N PRO A 28 -8.84 17.66 5.07
CA PRO A 28 -7.63 17.92 4.26
C PRO A 28 -6.44 17.00 4.56
N GLN A 29 -6.25 16.63 5.83
CA GLN A 29 -5.18 15.73 6.30
C GLN A 29 -5.34 14.30 5.74
N LEU A 30 -6.55 13.90 5.32
CA LEU A 30 -6.82 12.61 4.71
C LEU A 30 -6.26 12.51 3.28
N GLY A 31 -6.08 13.64 2.59
CA GLY A 31 -5.58 13.66 1.21
C GLY A 31 -4.17 13.06 1.08
N GLY A 32 -3.25 13.46 1.96
CA GLY A 32 -1.90 12.90 2.00
C GLY A 32 -1.88 11.40 2.28
N HIS A 33 -2.75 10.95 3.20
CA HIS A 33 -2.91 9.52 3.50
C HIS A 33 -3.34 8.71 2.27
N ILE A 34 -4.38 9.16 1.57
CA ILE A 34 -4.94 8.46 0.40
C ILE A 34 -3.92 8.37 -0.74
N VAL A 35 -3.18 9.44 -1.02
CA VAL A 35 -2.14 9.44 -2.05
C VAL A 35 -1.08 8.37 -1.73
N MET A 36 -0.65 8.29 -0.47
CA MET A 36 0.31 7.27 -0.03
C MET A 36 -0.27 5.85 -0.13
N MET A 37 -1.58 5.66 0.11
CA MET A 37 -2.24 4.35 -0.07
C MET A 37 -2.25 3.91 -1.53
N ILE A 38 -2.58 4.81 -2.45
CA ILE A 38 -2.58 4.52 -3.89
C ILE A 38 -1.16 4.17 -4.36
N LEU A 39 -0.15 4.91 -3.90
CA LEU A 39 1.25 4.62 -4.21
C LEU A 39 1.66 3.23 -3.70
N ALA A 40 1.29 2.89 -2.47
CA ALA A 40 1.58 1.59 -1.89
C ALA A 40 0.96 0.44 -2.71
N VAL A 41 -0.32 0.57 -3.08
CA VAL A 41 -1.03 -0.41 -3.92
C VAL A 41 -0.34 -0.58 -5.28
N ALA A 42 0.07 0.52 -5.90
CA ALA A 42 0.76 0.50 -7.18
C ALA A 42 2.10 -0.25 -7.09
N ILE A 43 2.90 0.00 -6.04
CA ILE A 43 4.19 -0.69 -5.82
C ILE A 43 3.96 -2.20 -5.62
N ALA A 44 2.97 -2.58 -4.81
CA ALA A 44 2.67 -4.00 -4.52
C ALA A 44 2.29 -4.77 -5.78
N HIS A 45 1.44 -4.17 -6.62
CA HIS A 45 1.03 -4.74 -7.89
C HIS A 45 2.17 -4.78 -8.90
N MET A 46 2.96 -3.71 -9.00
CA MET A 46 4.08 -3.62 -9.94
C MET A 46 5.07 -4.75 -9.69
N VAL A 47 5.49 -4.96 -8.44
CA VAL A 47 6.44 -6.03 -8.08
C VAL A 47 5.86 -7.40 -8.40
N SER A 48 4.59 -7.62 -8.08
CA SER A 48 3.88 -8.86 -8.43
C SER A 48 3.86 -9.11 -9.94
N VAL A 49 3.58 -8.08 -10.75
CA VAL A 49 3.57 -8.17 -12.21
C VAL A 49 4.97 -8.45 -12.75
N VAL A 50 5.99 -7.72 -12.29
CA VAL A 50 7.37 -7.91 -12.75
C VAL A 50 7.85 -9.33 -12.42
N MET A 51 7.60 -9.83 -11.21
CA MET A 51 8.02 -11.19 -10.83
C MET A 51 7.23 -12.28 -11.56
N LYS A 52 5.94 -12.07 -11.84
CA LYS A 52 5.15 -13.01 -12.67
C LYS A 52 5.66 -13.11 -14.11
N ARG A 53 6.17 -12.00 -14.66
CA ARG A 53 6.74 -11.93 -16.02
C ARG A 53 8.13 -12.57 -16.15
N ARG A 54 8.84 -12.80 -15.04
CA ARG A 54 10.16 -13.46 -15.09
C ARG A 54 10.04 -14.97 -15.34
N PRO A 55 11.02 -15.58 -16.06
CA PRO A 55 11.16 -17.03 -16.15
C PRO A 55 11.16 -17.67 -14.76
N PRO A 56 10.58 -18.86 -14.55
CA PRO A 56 10.50 -19.50 -13.24
C PRO A 56 11.84 -19.62 -12.51
N GLU A 57 12.92 -19.79 -13.28
CA GLU A 57 14.32 -19.95 -12.85
C GLU A 57 14.88 -18.67 -12.20
N GLU A 58 14.41 -17.50 -12.64
CA GLU A 58 14.88 -16.18 -12.20
C GLU A 58 13.96 -15.55 -11.14
N ARG A 59 12.90 -16.25 -10.74
CA ARG A 59 11.96 -15.76 -9.72
C ARG A 59 12.60 -15.83 -8.35
N THR A 60 12.93 -14.67 -7.80
CA THR A 60 13.48 -14.54 -6.45
C THR A 60 12.52 -13.80 -5.52
N TYR A 61 12.70 -14.00 -4.21
CA TYR A 61 11.89 -13.34 -3.19
C TYR A 61 12.42 -11.94 -2.80
N ALA A 62 13.67 -11.62 -3.13
CA ALA A 62 14.30 -10.36 -2.74
C ALA A 62 13.51 -9.11 -3.18
N PRO A 63 12.96 -9.03 -4.42
CA PRO A 63 12.16 -7.88 -4.83
C PRO A 63 10.87 -7.70 -4.00
N HIS A 64 10.25 -8.81 -3.58
CA HIS A 64 9.08 -8.74 -2.70
C HIS A 64 9.46 -8.23 -1.30
N LEU A 65 10.60 -8.64 -0.75
CA LEU A 65 11.07 -8.17 0.55
C LEU A 65 11.33 -6.66 0.53
N VAL A 66 12.09 -6.18 -0.47
CA VAL A 66 12.39 -4.75 -0.63
C VAL A 66 11.11 -3.94 -0.82
N ALA A 67 10.20 -4.43 -1.66
CA ALA A 67 8.91 -3.79 -1.88
C ALA A 67 8.08 -3.71 -0.59
N THR A 68 8.02 -4.79 0.20
CA THR A 68 7.31 -4.80 1.48
C THR A 68 7.87 -3.73 2.42
N LEU A 69 9.19 -3.64 2.57
CA LEU A 69 9.81 -2.62 3.42
C LEU A 69 9.50 -1.19 2.94
N LEU A 70 9.57 -0.97 1.62
CA LEU A 70 9.22 0.31 1.02
C LEU A 70 7.75 0.67 1.27
N ILE A 71 6.84 -0.30 1.09
CA ILE A 71 5.41 -0.13 1.32
C ILE A 71 5.16 0.20 2.80
N LEU A 72 5.77 -0.52 3.74
CA LEU A 72 5.65 -0.21 5.17
C LEU A 72 6.09 1.23 5.50
N GLY A 73 7.16 1.71 4.85
CA GLY A 73 7.59 3.11 4.94
C GLY A 73 6.52 4.07 4.42
N VAL A 74 6.02 3.84 3.20
CA VAL A 74 4.96 4.65 2.59
C VAL A 74 3.69 4.67 3.45
N LEU A 75 3.28 3.52 4.00
CA LEU A 75 2.15 3.40 4.92
C LEU A 75 2.36 4.26 6.17
N SER A 76 3.55 4.19 6.76
CA SER A 76 3.91 4.97 7.96
C SER A 76 3.79 6.47 7.70
N PHE A 77 4.34 6.97 6.58
CA PHE A 77 4.18 8.37 6.18
C PHE A 77 2.73 8.75 5.90
N GLY A 78 1.96 7.86 5.26
CA GLY A 78 0.53 8.06 5.04
C GLY A 78 -0.25 8.22 6.34
N ILE A 79 0.07 7.43 7.37
CA ILE A 79 -0.56 7.56 8.70
C ILE A 79 -0.15 8.87 9.36
N LEU A 80 1.13 9.23 9.32
CA LEU A 80 1.63 10.49 9.89
C LEU A 80 0.99 11.72 9.23
N ALA A 81 0.68 11.64 7.93
CA ALA A 81 -0.02 12.71 7.20
C ALA A 81 -1.42 13.01 7.73
N ILE A 82 -2.06 12.06 8.43
CA ILE A 82 -3.36 12.28 9.10
C ILE A 82 -3.22 13.33 10.22
N GLY A 83 -2.02 13.50 10.80
CA GLY A 83 -1.73 14.54 11.80
C GLY A 83 -2.37 14.29 13.17
N ARG A 84 -2.77 13.05 13.45
CA ARG A 84 -3.36 12.63 14.73
C ARG A 84 -2.36 11.75 15.49
N PRO A 85 -2.32 11.79 16.84
CA PRO A 85 -1.49 10.88 17.62
C PRO A 85 -1.86 9.42 17.31
N ILE A 86 -0.86 8.59 16.97
CA ILE A 86 -1.06 7.14 16.74
C ILE A 86 -1.32 6.42 18.07
N VAL A 87 -0.78 6.97 19.16
CA VAL A 87 -1.00 6.53 20.55
C VAL A 87 -1.42 7.77 21.33
N GLY A 88 -2.57 7.69 22.00
CA GLY A 88 -3.19 8.78 22.75
C GLY A 88 -4.41 8.29 23.50
#